data_AF-A0A7J4LS29-F1
#
_entry.id   AF-A0A7J4LS29-F1
#
_cell.length_a   1.000
_cell.length_b   1.000
_cell.length_c   1.000
_cell.angle_alpha   90.00
_cell.angle_beta   90.00
_cell.angle_gamma   90.00
#
_symmetry.space_group_name_H-M   'P 1'
#
loop_
_entity.id
_entity.type
_entity.pdbx_description
1 polymer ?
#
loop_
_entity_poly.entity_id
_entity_poly.type
_entity_poly.pdbx_seq_one_letter_code
_entity_poly.pdbx_strand_id
1 'polypeptide(L)' 'MTHEDEYAIPIVENDFEKGNIRKKSHLRPNRIFTADSSIILYSAGHLKKKAIDSVIEKVIEILRR' A
#
# COMPACT_ATOMS: atom_id res chain seq x y z
N MET A 1 -16.47 -13.63 11.14
CA MET A 1 -16.59 -12.29 10.54
C MET A 1 -15.18 -11.78 10.34
N THR A 2 -14.67 -11.93 9.12
CA THR A 2 -13.31 -11.49 8.76
C THR A 2 -13.32 -9.97 8.81
N HIS A 3 -12.51 -9.37 9.65
CA HIS A 3 -12.45 -7.92 9.83
C HIS A 3 -11.83 -7.31 8.56
N GLU A 4 -12.63 -7.11 7.52
CA GLU A 4 -12.21 -6.44 6.30
C GLU A 4 -11.99 -4.96 6.62
N ASP A 5 -10.80 -4.47 6.28
CA ASP A 5 -10.47 -3.07 6.42
C ASP A 5 -11.16 -2.33 5.27
N GLU A 6 -12.12 -1.46 5.57
CA GLU A 6 -12.89 -0.72 4.56
C GLU A 6 -12.02 0.16 3.65
N TYR A 7 -10.79 0.46 4.09
CA TYR A 7 -9.81 1.23 3.34
C TYR A 7 -8.76 0.36 2.64
N ALA A 8 -8.84 -0.97 2.75
CA ALA A 8 -7.88 -1.86 2.13
C ALA A 8 -7.91 -1.76 0.60
N ILE A 9 -6.75 -1.52 0.00
CA ILE A 9 -6.57 -1.55 -1.45
C ILE A 9 -5.85 -2.86 -1.80
N PRO A 10 -6.47 -3.78 -2.56
CA PRO A 10 -5.80 -5.00 -2.98
C PRO A 10 -4.65 -4.66 -3.94
N ILE A 11 -3.53 -5.33 -3.75
CA ILE A 11 -2.37 -5.27 -4.63
C ILE A 11 -2.05 -6.66 -5.17
N VAL A 12 -1.86 -6.72 -6.49
CA VAL A 12 -1.48 -7.92 -7.22
C VAL A 12 -0.13 -7.72 -7.89
N GLU A 13 0.45 -8.80 -8.40
CA GLU A 13 1.78 -8.78 -9.03
C GLU A 13 1.87 -7.78 -10.20
N ASN A 14 0.78 -7.59 -10.95
CA ASN A 14 0.75 -6.64 -12.07
C ASN A 14 0.75 -5.17 -11.63
N ASP A 15 0.60 -4.87 -10.33
CA ASP A 15 0.70 -3.49 -9.83
C ASP A 15 2.14 -3.05 -9.59
N PHE A 16 3.14 -3.93 -9.78
CA PHE A 16 4.55 -3.62 -9.57
C PHE A 16 5.26 -3.26 -10.89
N GLU A 17 6.09 -2.21 -10.86
CA GLU A 17 7.05 -1.87 -11.93
C GLU A 17 8.33 -2.68 -11.83
N LYS A 18 8.76 -2.97 -10.60
CA LYS A 18 9.97 -3.76 -10.29
C LYS A 18 9.72 -4.58 -9.03
N GLY A 19 10.29 -5.78 -8.95
CA GLY A 19 10.05 -6.69 -7.82
C GLY A 19 8.59 -7.13 -7.73
N ASN A 20 8.23 -7.86 -6.67
CA ASN A 20 6.87 -8.28 -6.41
C ASN A 20 6.68 -8.67 -4.94
N ILE A 21 5.44 -8.94 -4.57
CA ILE A 21 5.11 -9.65 -3.33
C ILE A 21 4.59 -11.02 -3.71
N ARG A 22 5.12 -12.07 -3.07
CA ARG A 22 4.82 -13.48 -3.41
C ARG A 22 3.36 -13.90 -3.18
N LYS A 23 2.55 -13.05 -2.55
CA LYS A 23 1.14 -13.31 -2.24
C LYS A 23 0.32 -12.05 -2.49
N LYS A 24 -0.94 -12.25 -2.93
CA LYS A 24 -1.95 -11.19 -2.96
C LYS A 24 -2.00 -10.53 -1.59
N SER A 25 -1.84 -9.21 -1.58
CA SER A 25 -1.70 -8.43 -0.36
C SER A 25 -2.64 -7.23 -0.41
N HIS A 26 -2.78 -6.52 0.70
CA HIS A 26 -3.64 -5.34 0.78
C HIS A 26 -2.86 -4.18 1.41
N LEU A 27 -2.83 -3.05 0.72
CA LEU A 27 -2.35 -1.79 1.29
C LEU A 27 -3.40 -1.26 2.25
N ARG A 28 -2.95 -0.67 3.36
CA ARG A 28 -3.80 -0.14 4.43
C ARG A 28 -3.52 1.34 4.64
N PRO A 29 -4.15 2.22 3.84
CA PRO A 29 -3.94 3.67 3.88
C PRO A 29 -4.33 4.30 5.23
N ASN A 30 -5.17 3.64 6.02
CA ASN A 30 -5.54 4.03 7.37
C ASN A 30 -4.49 3.64 8.44
N ARG A 31 -3.41 2.94 8.08
CA ARG A 31 -2.32 2.54 8.99
C ARG A 31 -0.99 3.17 8.56
N ILE A 32 -0.91 4.50 8.66
CA ILE A 32 0.30 5.27 8.39
C ILE A 32 1.05 5.50 9.70
N PHE A 33 2.37 5.39 9.66
CA PHE A 33 3.25 5.70 10.78
C PHE A 33 4.53 6.35 10.28
N THR A 34 5.21 7.08 11.15
CA THR A 34 6.54 7.63 10.90
C THR A 34 7.60 6.62 11.32
N ALA A 35 8.59 6.37 10.48
CA ALA A 35 9.68 5.44 10.75
C ALA A 35 11.02 6.06 10.35
N ASP A 36 12.08 5.67 11.04
CA ASP A 36 13.44 6.00 10.63
C ASP A 36 13.85 5.13 9.44
N SER A 37 14.60 5.69 8.48
CA SER A 37 14.98 4.96 7.26
C SER A 37 15.90 3.77 7.54
N SER A 38 16.63 3.76 8.66
CA SER A 38 17.50 2.64 9.06
C SER A 38 16.73 1.35 9.36
N ILE A 39 15.42 1.40 9.60
CA ILE A 39 14.60 0.19 9.80
C ILE A 39 14.38 -0.61 8.50
N ILE A 40 14.62 0.01 7.33
CA ILE A 40 14.37 -0.60 6.03
C ILE A 40 15.60 -1.39 5.59
N LEU A 41 15.52 -2.73 5.65
CA LEU A 41 16.63 -3.61 5.22
C LEU A 41 16.80 -3.66 3.70
N TYR A 42 15.70 -3.76 2.94
CA TYR A 42 15.70 -3.79 1.48
C TYR A 42 14.32 -3.42 0.90
N SER A 43 14.28 -3.06 -0.38
CA SER A 43 13.03 -2.86 -1.13
C SER A 43 12.56 -4.18 -1.76
N ALA A 44 11.37 -4.65 -1.40
CA ALA A 44 10.77 -5.85 -1.99
C ALA A 44 10.22 -5.62 -3.41
N GLY A 45 9.83 -4.38 -3.72
CA GLY A 45 9.30 -3.99 -5.02
C GLY A 45 8.93 -2.51 -5.08
N HIS A 46 8.69 -2.04 -6.30
CA HIS A 46 8.25 -0.70 -6.62
C HIS A 46 6.88 -0.79 -7.30
N LEU A 47 5.89 -0.07 -6.78
CA LEU A 47 4.55 -0.04 -7.35
C LEU A 47 4.50 0.88 -8.56
N LYS A 48 3.58 0.58 -9.48
CA LYS A 48 3.23 1.43 -10.61
C LYS A 48 2.67 2.76 -10.13
N LYS A 49 2.99 3.83 -10.86
CA LYS A 49 2.43 5.16 -10.58
C LYS A 49 0.92 5.13 -10.37
N LYS A 50 0.18 4.41 -11.23
CA LYS A 50 -1.28 4.24 -11.11
C LYS A 50 -1.72 3.66 -9.75
N ALA A 51 -0.98 2.69 -9.22
CA ALA A 51 -1.29 2.08 -7.93
C ALA A 51 -0.98 3.06 -6.78
N ILE A 52 0.13 3.79 -6.87
CA ILE A 52 0.48 4.84 -5.91
C ILE A 52 -0.56 5.97 -5.90
N ASP A 53 -1.01 6.42 -7.07
CA ASP A 53 -2.01 7.49 -7.19
C ASP A 53 -3.33 7.10 -6.49
N SER A 54 -3.79 5.85 -6.66
CA SER A 54 -4.97 5.33 -5.96
C SER A 54 -4.81 5.30 -4.44
N VAL A 55 -3.61 5.00 -3.94
CA VAL A 55 -3.31 5.05 -2.51
C VAL A 55 -3.37 6.48 -1.99
N ILE A 56 -2.79 7.44 -2.71
CA ILE A 56 -2.80 8.85 -2.34
C ILE A 56 -4.24 9.39 -2.27
N GLU A 57 -5.07 9.08 -3.28
CA GLU A 57 -6.49 9.46 -3.29
C GLU A 57 -7.23 8.92 -2.06
N LYS A 58 -6.97 7.65 -1.68
CA LYS A 58 -7.60 7.04 -0.51
C LYS A 58 -7.12 7.65 0.81
N VAL A 59 -5.84 8.01 0.91
CA VAL A 59 -5.32 8.75 2.07
C VAL A 59 -6.01 10.11 2.18
N ILE A 60 -6.15 10.85 1.08
CA ILE A 60 -6.84 12.14 1.07
C ILE A 60 -8.32 11.98 1.48
N GLU A 61 -9.00 10.93 0.99
CA GLU A 61 -10.39 10.61 1.37
C GLU A 61 -10.52 10.38 2.88
N ILE A 62 -9.61 9.60 3.46
CA ILE A 62 -9.58 9.33 4.92
C ILE A 62 -9.38 10.62 5.72
N LEU A 63 -8.48 11.50 5.28
CA LEU A 63 -8.13 12.73 5.99
C LEU A 63 -9.17 13.86 5.84
N ARG A 64 -10.02 13.80 4.81
CA ARG A 64 -11.09 14.79 4.58
C ARG A 64 -12.41 14.45 5.27
N ARG A 65 -12.48 13.28 5.89
CA ARG A 65 -13.65 12.82 6.65
C ARG A 65 -13.62 13.37 8.06
#